data_AF-A0A382Y5Z5-F1
#
_entry.id   AF-A0A382Y5Z5-F1
#
_cell.length_a   1.000
_cell.length_b   1.000
_cell.length_c   1.000
_cell.angle_alpha   90.00
_cell.angle_beta   90.00
_cell.angle_gamma   90.00
#
_symmetry.space_group_name_H-M   'P 1'
#
loop_
_entity.id
_entity.type
_entity.pdbx_description
1 polymer ?
#
loop_
_entity_poly.entity_id
_entity_poly.type
_entity_poly.pdbx_seq_one_letter_code
_entity_poly.pdbx_strand_id
1 'polypeptide(L)'
;MLEALAQHFIKSGFDMKDLIRTICQSKTYQLSSIPNEFNAKDKTYFSRYYPKRLNAEVLYDAINQMTGSEPSFSGLPVGTRAVQLPDNSFNSQSYFLTVFGRPDSSSSCECERSSDASLAQSLHLLNSKDIQGKLSSGSGRASKLAGDKTPADEALAKAQTEKTAADKALAAVGAEVEKAKANAKTDDLKKKLADLIAKKQKPAQDKAAAVEAAFEKAQVAASDAEEQRIRNLFLLAFSREPSGSEVLLARAHLEREIKDKDGKEK
;
A
#
# COMPACT_ATOMS: atom_id res chain seq x y z
N MET A 1 20.31 -9.71 -16.41
CA MET A 1 19.77 -8.80 -17.46
C MET A 1 20.70 -8.70 -18.66
N LEU A 2 22.00 -8.42 -18.46
CA LEU A 2 22.97 -8.31 -19.56
C LEU A 2 23.11 -9.61 -20.37
N GLU A 3 23.13 -10.77 -19.72
CA GLU A 3 23.14 -12.09 -20.39
C GLU A 3 21.96 -12.27 -21.36
N ALA A 4 20.76 -11.89 -20.93
CA ALA A 4 19.55 -12.03 -21.74
C ALA A 4 19.54 -11.08 -22.93
N LEU A 5 20.07 -9.86 -22.77
CA LEU A 5 20.26 -8.92 -23.87
C LEU A 5 21.31 -9.41 -24.86
N ALA A 6 22.42 -9.99 -24.38
CA ALA A 6 23.44 -10.58 -25.24
C ALA A 6 22.88 -11.75 -26.07
N GLN A 7 22.11 -12.65 -25.43
CA GLN A 7 21.42 -13.74 -26.14
C GLN A 7 20.40 -13.22 -27.16
N HIS A 8 19.64 -12.17 -26.82
CA HIS A 8 18.69 -11.55 -27.74
C HIS A 8 19.41 -10.91 -28.95
N PHE A 9 20.55 -10.26 -28.72
CA PHE A 9 21.36 -9.66 -29.79
C PHE A 9 21.95 -10.70 -30.74
N ILE A 10 22.40 -11.86 -30.22
CA ILE A 10 22.85 -12.98 -31.06
C ILE A 10 21.66 -13.53 -31.86
N LYS A 11 20.50 -13.72 -31.23
CA LYS A 11 19.29 -14.23 -31.88
C LYS A 11 18.72 -13.30 -32.94
N SER A 12 18.84 -11.98 -32.78
CA SER A 12 18.41 -11.00 -33.76
C SER A 12 19.38 -10.85 -34.94
N GLY A 13 20.46 -11.63 -34.98
CA GLY A 13 21.48 -11.54 -36.04
C GLY A 13 22.34 -10.29 -35.94
N PHE A 14 22.61 -9.83 -34.70
CA PHE A 14 23.39 -8.62 -34.41
C PHE A 14 22.72 -7.31 -34.88
N ASP A 15 21.39 -7.25 -34.92
CA ASP A 15 20.66 -6.02 -35.21
C ASP A 15 20.70 -5.04 -34.02
N MET A 16 21.47 -3.97 -34.17
CA MET A 16 21.57 -2.91 -33.17
C MET A 16 20.28 -2.11 -32.99
N LYS A 17 19.48 -1.90 -34.05
CA LYS A 17 18.22 -1.16 -33.94
C LYS A 17 17.21 -1.94 -33.13
N ASP A 18 17.19 -3.27 -33.30
CA ASP A 18 16.33 -4.15 -32.51
C ASP A 18 16.75 -4.16 -31.04
N LEU A 19 18.06 -4.28 -30.77
CA LEU A 19 18.57 -4.22 -29.40
C LEU A 19 18.20 -2.91 -28.69
N ILE A 20 18.42 -1.76 -29.35
CA ILE A 20 18.06 -0.44 -28.80
C ILE A 20 16.56 -0.35 -28.55
N ARG A 21 15.73 -0.82 -29.50
CA ARG A 21 14.27 -0.85 -29.33
C ARG A 21 13.86 -1.68 -28.12
N THR A 22 14.43 -2.88 -27.97
CA THR A 22 14.15 -3.76 -26.82
C THR A 22 14.56 -3.12 -25.50
N ILE A 23 15.70 -2.42 -25.45
CA ILE A 23 16.12 -1.68 -24.26
C ILE A 23 15.13 -0.55 -23.94
N CYS A 24 14.79 0.30 -24.93
CA CYS A 24 13.86 1.41 -24.73
C CYS A 24 12.41 0.97 -24.43
N GLN A 25 12.03 -0.24 -24.84
CA GLN A 25 10.73 -0.85 -24.53
C GLN A 25 10.73 -1.66 -23.23
N SER A 26 11.90 -1.86 -22.62
CA SER A 26 11.99 -2.61 -21.37
C SER A 26 11.36 -1.82 -20.21
N LYS A 27 10.71 -2.55 -19.30
CA LYS A 27 10.19 -1.97 -18.05
C LYS A 27 11.30 -1.32 -17.23
N THR A 28 12.50 -1.89 -17.20
CA THR A 28 13.63 -1.34 -16.43
C THR A 28 14.07 0.03 -16.93
N TYR A 29 14.06 0.28 -18.23
CA TYR A 29 14.35 1.61 -18.79
C TYR A 29 13.21 2.61 -18.55
N GLN A 30 11.95 2.17 -18.70
CA GLN A 30 10.78 3.06 -18.60
C GLN A 30 10.39 3.44 -17.17
N LEU A 31 10.67 2.57 -16.19
CA LEU A 31 10.21 2.77 -14.80
C LEU A 31 11.08 3.74 -13.99
N SER A 32 12.35 3.95 -14.35
CA SER A 32 13.24 4.84 -13.60
C SER A 32 13.78 5.97 -14.48
N SER A 33 13.38 7.20 -14.14
CA SER A 33 13.97 8.42 -14.68
C SER A 33 15.05 9.01 -13.78
N ILE A 34 15.38 8.34 -12.67
CA ILE A 34 16.33 8.82 -11.68
C ILE A 34 17.75 8.60 -12.24
N PRO A 35 18.59 9.65 -12.31
CA PRO A 35 19.96 9.49 -12.75
C PRO A 35 20.81 8.68 -11.76
N ASN A 36 21.82 8.00 -12.30
CA ASN A 36 22.94 7.46 -11.53
C ASN A 36 24.15 8.41 -11.62
N GLU A 37 25.22 8.07 -10.90
CA GLU A 37 26.44 8.89 -10.83
C GLU A 37 27.07 9.16 -12.20
N PHE A 38 26.93 8.23 -13.14
CA PHE A 38 27.57 8.29 -14.46
C PHE A 38 26.74 9.02 -15.51
N ASN A 39 25.41 8.98 -15.42
CA ASN A 39 24.51 9.55 -16.42
C ASN A 39 23.80 10.84 -15.97
N ALA A 40 24.10 11.35 -14.76
CA ALA A 40 23.46 12.56 -14.22
C ALA A 40 23.56 13.77 -15.17
N LYS A 41 24.76 14.00 -15.72
CA LYS A 41 25.07 15.11 -16.63
C LYS A 41 24.86 14.76 -18.11
N ASP A 42 24.65 13.49 -18.42
CA ASP A 42 24.49 13.06 -19.80
C ASP A 42 23.06 13.34 -20.28
N LYS A 43 22.93 14.36 -21.12
CA LYS A 43 21.68 14.75 -21.78
C LYS A 43 21.60 14.25 -23.22
N THR A 44 22.61 13.50 -23.66
CA THR A 44 22.76 13.06 -25.04
C THR A 44 22.17 11.65 -25.18
N TYR A 45 21.66 11.34 -26.37
CA TYR A 45 21.31 9.98 -26.78
C TYR A 45 20.34 9.21 -25.86
N PHE A 46 19.51 9.91 -25.08
CA PHE A 46 18.55 9.27 -24.17
C PHE A 46 19.20 8.24 -23.23
N SER A 47 20.35 8.61 -22.64
CA SER A 47 21.09 7.84 -21.62
C SER A 47 20.22 7.35 -20.45
N ARG A 48 19.05 7.96 -20.25
CA ARG A 48 17.97 7.56 -19.34
C ARG A 48 16.61 7.99 -19.90
N TYR A 49 15.54 7.40 -19.34
CA TYR A 49 14.19 7.86 -19.63
C TYR A 49 13.96 9.25 -19.01
N TYR A 50 13.47 10.20 -19.82
CA TYR A 50 13.06 11.52 -19.34
C TYR A 50 11.57 11.49 -18.97
N PRO A 51 11.18 12.02 -17.80
CA PRO A 51 9.78 12.13 -17.43
C PRO A 51 9.02 12.93 -18.48
N LYS A 52 7.96 12.32 -19.04
CA LYS A 52 7.02 12.99 -19.93
C LYS A 52 5.74 13.23 -19.16
N ARG A 53 5.20 14.44 -19.28
CA ARG A 53 3.88 14.75 -18.73
C ARG A 53 2.82 14.02 -19.55
N LEU A 54 1.85 13.46 -18.84
CA LEU A 54 0.68 12.86 -19.46
C LEU A 54 -0.30 13.97 -19.82
N ASN A 55 -1.00 13.81 -20.95
CA ASN A 55 -2.12 14.67 -21.30
C ASN A 55 -3.20 14.60 -20.21
N ALA A 56 -4.00 15.66 -20.06
CA ALA A 56 -5.04 15.77 -19.03
C ALA A 56 -5.94 14.52 -18.96
N GLU A 57 -6.40 14.05 -20.11
CA GLU A 57 -7.28 12.89 -20.24
C GLU A 57 -6.59 11.61 -19.76
N VAL A 58 -5.35 11.39 -20.22
CA VAL A 58 -4.54 10.22 -19.86
C VAL A 58 -4.19 10.23 -18.38
N LEU A 59 -3.87 11.39 -17.82
CA LEU A 59 -3.56 11.53 -16.39
C LEU A 59 -4.81 11.26 -15.54
N TYR A 60 -5.96 11.78 -15.94
CA TYR A 60 -7.23 11.52 -15.26
C TYR A 60 -7.54 10.03 -15.24
N ASP A 61 -7.43 9.36 -16.40
CA ASP A 61 -7.64 7.92 -16.51
C ASP A 61 -6.64 7.12 -15.69
N ALA A 62 -5.36 7.52 -15.66
CA ALA A 62 -4.33 6.89 -14.85
C ALA A 62 -4.62 7.00 -13.35
N ILE A 63 -5.11 8.14 -12.86
CA ILE A 63 -5.50 8.32 -11.46
C ILE A 63 -6.68 7.41 -11.12
N ASN A 64 -7.70 7.32 -11.98
CA ASN A 64 -8.82 6.41 -11.78
C ASN A 64 -8.36 4.94 -11.76
N GLN A 65 -7.48 4.55 -12.69
CA GLN A 65 -6.92 3.20 -12.74
C GLN A 65 -6.07 2.84 -11.52
N MET A 66 -5.27 3.80 -11.02
CA MET A 66 -4.44 3.64 -9.82
C MET A 66 -5.28 3.52 -8.56
N THR A 67 -6.28 4.40 -8.41
CA THR A 67 -7.21 4.38 -7.27
C THR A 67 -8.24 3.26 -7.35
N GLY A 68 -8.40 2.61 -8.51
CA GLY A 68 -9.44 1.62 -8.75
C GLY A 68 -10.86 2.21 -8.73
N SER A 69 -10.97 3.51 -9.01
CA SER A 69 -12.24 4.24 -9.11
C SER A 69 -12.74 4.22 -10.54
N GLU A 70 -14.06 4.21 -10.73
CA GLU A 70 -14.66 4.32 -12.06
C GLU A 70 -15.00 5.79 -12.36
N PRO A 71 -14.50 6.35 -13.47
CA PRO A 71 -14.88 7.69 -13.88
C PRO A 71 -16.38 7.74 -14.22
N SER A 72 -17.02 8.86 -13.92
CA SER A 72 -18.43 9.10 -14.22
C SER A 72 -18.58 10.51 -14.79
N PHE A 73 -19.20 10.59 -15.96
CA PHE A 73 -19.47 11.82 -16.67
C PHE A 73 -20.97 11.86 -16.97
N SER A 74 -21.61 13.03 -16.80
CA SER A 74 -23.05 13.13 -16.95
C SER A 74 -23.46 12.85 -18.39
N GLY A 75 -24.43 11.96 -18.59
CA GLY A 75 -24.89 11.54 -19.91
C GLY A 75 -24.06 10.44 -20.59
N LEU A 76 -23.04 9.89 -19.91
CA LEU A 76 -22.25 8.76 -20.38
C LEU A 76 -22.33 7.57 -19.40
N PRO A 77 -22.13 6.33 -19.87
CA PRO A 77 -22.02 5.17 -18.97
C PRO A 77 -20.88 5.34 -17.96
N VAL A 78 -21.08 4.84 -16.75
CA VAL A 78 -20.02 4.74 -15.74
C VAL A 78 -18.86 3.91 -16.29
N GLY A 79 -17.63 4.35 -16.02
CA GLY A 79 -16.41 3.72 -16.54
C GLY A 79 -15.95 4.28 -17.88
N THR A 80 -16.67 5.23 -18.48
CA THR A 80 -16.22 5.90 -19.71
C THR A 80 -14.93 6.68 -19.43
N ARG A 81 -13.87 6.37 -20.18
CA ARG A 81 -12.55 7.00 -20.01
C ARG A 81 -12.56 8.44 -20.50
N ALA A 82 -11.77 9.32 -19.88
CA ALA A 82 -11.62 10.70 -20.31
C ALA A 82 -11.12 10.80 -21.77
N VAL A 83 -10.27 9.85 -22.21
CA VAL A 83 -9.81 9.78 -23.61
C VAL A 83 -10.95 9.47 -24.60
N GLN A 84 -12.06 8.90 -24.14
CA GLN A 84 -13.22 8.53 -24.96
C GLN A 84 -14.32 9.60 -24.98
N LEU A 85 -14.10 10.75 -24.34
CA LEU A 85 -15.09 11.82 -24.29
C LEU A 85 -15.34 12.39 -25.69
N PRO A 86 -16.62 12.54 -26.10
CA PRO A 86 -16.96 12.90 -27.47
C PRO A 86 -16.65 14.36 -27.82
N ASP A 87 -16.68 15.25 -26.83
CA ASP A 87 -16.43 16.68 -27.03
C ASP A 87 -15.82 17.37 -25.78
N ASN A 88 -15.54 18.66 -25.91
CA ASN A 88 -14.99 19.53 -24.87
C ASN A 88 -16.00 19.95 -23.79
N SER A 89 -17.31 19.73 -23.97
CA SER A 89 -18.34 20.23 -23.05
C SER A 89 -18.17 19.64 -21.63
N PHE A 90 -17.57 18.44 -21.57
CA PHE A 90 -17.18 17.74 -20.35
C PHE A 90 -16.06 18.43 -19.56
N ASN A 91 -15.37 19.43 -20.11
CA ASN A 91 -14.40 20.26 -19.36
C ASN A 91 -15.11 20.98 -18.21
N SER A 92 -16.35 21.44 -18.42
CA SER A 92 -17.15 22.08 -17.37
C SER A 92 -17.58 21.12 -16.26
N GLN A 93 -17.67 19.82 -16.55
CA GLN A 93 -18.03 18.78 -15.59
C GLN A 93 -16.84 18.31 -14.73
N SER A 94 -15.62 18.46 -15.24
CA SER A 94 -14.39 18.05 -14.56
C SER A 94 -13.36 19.16 -14.57
N TYR A 95 -13.30 19.91 -13.47
CA TYR A 95 -12.29 20.95 -13.27
C TYR A 95 -10.84 20.42 -13.44
N PHE A 96 -10.62 19.13 -13.17
CA PHE A 96 -9.34 18.48 -13.42
C PHE A 96 -8.93 18.58 -14.90
N LEU A 97 -9.84 18.31 -15.84
CA LEU A 97 -9.52 18.32 -17.27
C LEU A 97 -9.11 19.73 -17.72
N THR A 98 -9.77 20.76 -17.22
CA THR A 98 -9.43 22.16 -17.50
C THR A 98 -8.06 22.55 -16.93
N VAL A 99 -7.79 22.26 -15.65
CA VAL A 99 -6.52 22.64 -14.99
C VAL A 99 -5.30 21.96 -15.62
N PHE A 100 -5.47 20.74 -16.11
CA PHE A 100 -4.40 19.98 -16.77
C PHE A 100 -4.30 20.25 -18.28
N GLY A 101 -5.06 21.21 -18.81
CA GLY A 101 -4.88 21.72 -20.17
C GLY A 101 -5.55 20.87 -21.25
N ARG A 102 -6.69 20.23 -20.96
CA ARG A 102 -7.55 19.69 -22.02
C ARG A 102 -8.05 20.86 -22.88
N PRO A 103 -7.86 20.84 -24.21
CA PRO A 103 -8.28 21.93 -25.08
C PRO A 103 -9.79 22.17 -25.03
N ASP A 104 -10.18 23.44 -25.15
CA ASP A 104 -11.56 23.83 -25.40
C ASP A 104 -11.91 23.71 -26.89
N SER A 105 -10.99 23.27 -27.75
CA SER A 105 -11.20 23.10 -29.19
C SER A 105 -11.77 24.36 -29.86
N SER A 106 -11.39 25.53 -29.33
CA SER A 106 -11.86 26.83 -29.82
C SER A 106 -11.12 27.25 -31.10
N SER A 107 -9.93 26.67 -31.31
CA SER A 107 -9.07 26.83 -32.46
C SER A 107 -8.42 25.49 -32.83
N SER A 108 -7.92 25.39 -34.07
CA SER A 108 -7.15 24.23 -34.53
C SER A 108 -5.68 24.25 -34.07
N CYS A 109 -5.29 25.16 -33.16
CA CYS A 109 -3.90 25.27 -32.71
C CYS A 109 -3.54 24.12 -31.76
N GLU A 110 -2.47 23.40 -32.05
CA GLU A 110 -1.88 22.44 -31.11
C GLU A 110 -1.48 23.11 -29.78
N CYS A 111 -1.18 24.41 -29.84
CA CYS A 111 -0.79 25.23 -28.69
C CYS A 111 -1.87 25.39 -27.61
N GLU A 112 -3.13 25.03 -27.87
CA GLU A 112 -4.16 24.95 -26.81
C GLU A 112 -3.81 23.90 -25.75
N ARG A 113 -3.03 22.88 -26.11
CA ARG A 113 -2.48 21.91 -25.16
C ARG A 113 -1.23 22.50 -24.53
N SER A 114 -1.29 22.78 -23.23
CA SER A 114 -0.11 23.15 -22.46
C SER A 114 0.45 21.95 -21.70
N SER A 115 1.72 21.62 -21.96
CA SER A 115 2.47 20.64 -21.17
C SER A 115 3.25 21.29 -20.02
N ASP A 116 3.06 22.58 -19.79
CA ASP A 116 3.84 23.34 -18.81
C ASP A 116 3.45 23.01 -17.37
N ALA A 117 4.43 23.15 -16.49
CA ALA A 117 4.22 23.05 -15.06
C ALA A 117 3.50 24.30 -14.55
N SER A 118 2.37 24.11 -13.88
CA SER A 118 1.64 25.21 -13.23
C SER A 118 1.49 24.98 -11.73
N LEU A 119 1.65 26.03 -10.92
CA LEU A 119 1.35 26.01 -9.50
C LEU A 119 -0.11 25.60 -9.23
N ALA A 120 -1.03 25.98 -10.12
CA ALA A 120 -2.44 25.60 -10.02
C ALA A 120 -2.64 24.08 -10.13
N GLN A 121 -1.88 23.39 -10.99
CA GLN A 121 -1.93 21.93 -11.10
C GLN A 121 -1.46 21.27 -9.79
N SER A 122 -0.35 21.75 -9.22
CA SER A 122 0.17 21.22 -7.95
C SER A 122 -0.80 21.44 -6.79
N LEU A 123 -1.37 22.65 -6.67
CA LEU A 123 -2.36 22.97 -5.65
C LEU A 123 -3.64 22.16 -5.83
N HIS A 124 -4.06 21.90 -7.06
CA HIS A 124 -5.20 21.05 -7.36
C HIS A 124 -4.94 19.61 -6.90
N LEU A 125 -3.78 19.02 -7.20
CA LEU A 125 -3.46 17.66 -6.75
C LEU A 125 -3.49 17.51 -5.22
N LEU A 126 -3.04 18.53 -4.49
CA LEU A 126 -3.02 18.50 -3.02
C LEU A 126 -4.42 18.65 -2.39
N ASN A 127 -5.26 19.50 -2.97
CA ASN A 127 -6.52 19.93 -2.34
C ASN A 127 -7.78 19.45 -3.07
N SER A 128 -7.65 18.68 -4.16
CA SER A 128 -8.80 18.24 -4.95
C SER A 128 -9.68 17.29 -4.16
N LYS A 129 -10.94 17.71 -3.95
CA LYS A 129 -11.98 16.86 -3.35
C LYS A 129 -12.26 15.61 -4.19
N ASP A 130 -12.11 15.69 -5.51
CA ASP A 130 -12.27 14.53 -6.41
C ASP A 130 -11.19 13.47 -6.14
N ILE A 131 -9.93 13.88 -6.07
CA ILE A 131 -8.81 12.97 -5.79
C ILE A 131 -8.91 12.41 -4.36
N GLN A 132 -9.18 13.27 -3.38
CA GLN A 132 -9.37 12.84 -1.99
C GLN A 132 -10.56 11.88 -1.84
N GLY A 133 -11.66 12.15 -2.53
CA GLY A 133 -12.83 11.26 -2.57
C GLY A 133 -12.51 9.89 -3.15
N LYS A 134 -11.76 9.83 -4.25
CA LYS A 134 -11.29 8.58 -4.86
C LYS A 134 -10.40 7.78 -3.93
N LEU A 135 -9.44 8.44 -3.26
CA LEU A 135 -8.52 7.81 -2.31
C LEU A 135 -9.21 7.30 -1.04
N SER A 136 -10.23 8.02 -0.55
CA SER A 136 -10.99 7.65 0.65
C SER A 136 -12.21 6.77 0.37
N SER A 137 -12.46 6.41 -0.89
CA SER A 137 -13.61 5.58 -1.26
C SER A 137 -13.48 4.16 -0.69
N GLY A 138 -14.56 3.66 -0.09
CA GLY A 138 -14.61 2.29 0.45
C GLY A 138 -14.54 1.19 -0.62
N SER A 139 -14.72 1.53 -1.89
CA SER A 139 -14.56 0.63 -3.04
C SER A 139 -13.21 0.79 -3.76
N GLY A 140 -12.39 1.75 -3.33
CA GLY A 140 -11.09 2.05 -3.93
C GLY A 140 -10.06 0.95 -3.65
N ARG A 141 -8.96 0.99 -4.40
CA ARG A 141 -7.86 0.01 -4.30
C ARG A 141 -7.24 -0.02 -2.91
N ALA A 142 -7.06 1.13 -2.27
CA ALA A 142 -6.52 1.21 -0.91
C ALA A 142 -7.41 0.48 0.09
N SER A 143 -8.74 0.70 0.04
CA SER A 143 -9.69 0.01 0.91
C SER A 143 -9.75 -1.50 0.63
N LYS A 144 -9.72 -1.90 -0.65
CA LYS A 144 -9.65 -3.32 -1.04
C LYS A 144 -8.40 -4.00 -0.50
N LEU A 145 -7.23 -3.36 -0.61
CA LEU A 145 -5.97 -3.91 -0.10
C LEU A 145 -5.91 -3.96 1.43
N ALA A 146 -6.55 -3.00 2.11
CA ALA A 146 -6.69 -3.03 3.57
C ALA A 146 -7.66 -4.14 4.02
N GLY A 147 -8.71 -4.42 3.24
CA GLY A 147 -9.70 -5.46 3.55
C GLY A 147 -9.30 -6.88 3.15
N ASP A 148 -8.30 -7.04 2.28
CA ASP A 148 -7.85 -8.33 1.77
C ASP A 148 -7.04 -9.09 2.83
N LYS A 149 -7.73 -9.79 3.75
CA LYS A 149 -7.11 -10.54 4.85
C LYS A 149 -6.25 -11.68 4.29
N THR A 150 -4.98 -11.66 4.61
CA THR A 150 -4.09 -12.78 4.31
C THR A 150 -4.28 -13.89 5.35
N PRO A 151 -3.88 -15.12 5.03
CA PRO A 151 -3.81 -16.20 6.02
C PRO A 151 -2.99 -15.82 7.26
N ALA A 152 -2.02 -14.91 7.12
CA ALA A 152 -1.22 -14.39 8.23
C ALA A 152 -2.04 -13.51 9.19
N ASP A 153 -2.94 -12.68 8.66
CA ASP A 153 -3.83 -11.84 9.48
C ASP A 153 -4.85 -12.70 10.26
N GLU A 154 -5.37 -13.76 9.62
CA GLU A 154 -6.26 -14.71 10.29
C GLU A 154 -5.53 -15.50 11.39
N ALA A 155 -4.27 -15.89 11.14
CA ALA A 155 -3.43 -16.56 12.12
C ALA A 155 -3.13 -15.63 13.31
N LEU A 156 -2.88 -14.34 13.06
CA LEU A 156 -2.69 -13.34 14.11
C LEU A 156 -3.96 -13.16 14.96
N ALA A 157 -5.13 -13.04 14.32
CA ALA A 157 -6.41 -12.92 15.04
C ALA A 157 -6.68 -14.15 15.93
N LYS A 158 -6.42 -15.36 15.42
CA LYS A 158 -6.52 -16.60 16.21
C LYS A 158 -5.52 -16.59 17.37
N ALA A 159 -4.26 -16.26 17.12
CA ALA A 159 -3.23 -16.19 18.15
C ALA A 159 -3.54 -15.13 19.23
N GLN A 160 -4.17 -14.01 18.88
CA GLN A 160 -4.65 -13.01 19.86
C GLN A 160 -5.74 -13.58 20.77
N THR A 161 -6.71 -14.31 20.20
CA THR A 161 -7.77 -14.95 21.00
C THR A 161 -7.21 -16.05 21.91
N GLU A 162 -6.22 -16.81 21.44
CA GLU A 162 -5.55 -17.83 22.23
C GLU A 162 -4.69 -17.20 23.34
N LYS A 163 -3.99 -16.10 23.05
CA LYS A 163 -3.20 -15.34 24.04
C LYS A 163 -4.09 -14.79 25.14
N THR A 164 -5.15 -14.07 24.77
CA THR A 164 -6.10 -13.52 25.76
C THR A 164 -6.77 -14.61 26.60
N ALA A 165 -7.07 -15.77 26.02
CA ALA A 165 -7.59 -16.92 26.77
C ALA A 165 -6.54 -17.53 27.71
N ALA A 166 -5.29 -17.66 27.26
CA ALA A 166 -4.18 -18.19 28.05
C ALA A 166 -3.81 -17.25 29.21
N ASP A 167 -3.76 -15.95 28.98
CA ASP A 167 -3.48 -14.92 29.98
C ASP A 167 -4.58 -14.89 31.05
N LYS A 168 -5.85 -14.98 30.63
CA LYS A 168 -6.98 -15.06 31.55
C LYS A 168 -6.94 -16.33 32.41
N ALA A 169 -6.56 -17.47 31.82
CA ALA A 169 -6.40 -18.72 32.55
C ALA A 169 -5.22 -18.66 33.54
N LEU A 170 -4.09 -18.08 33.14
CA LEU A 170 -2.93 -17.89 34.00
C LEU A 170 -3.26 -16.94 35.17
N ALA A 171 -3.98 -15.85 34.92
CA ALA A 171 -4.44 -14.93 35.96
C ALA A 171 -5.39 -15.60 36.96
N ALA A 172 -6.31 -16.45 36.48
CA ALA A 172 -7.23 -17.20 37.34
C ALA A 172 -6.49 -18.20 38.24
N VAL A 173 -5.54 -18.97 37.68
CA VAL A 173 -4.72 -19.92 38.44
C VAL A 173 -3.78 -19.17 39.41
N GLY A 174 -3.22 -18.03 39.00
CA GLY A 174 -2.43 -17.17 39.87
C GLY A 174 -3.22 -16.67 41.08
N ALA A 175 -4.48 -16.26 40.87
CA ALA A 175 -5.37 -15.86 41.95
C ALA A 175 -5.74 -17.03 42.90
N GLU A 176 -5.91 -18.25 42.39
CA GLU A 176 -6.09 -19.46 43.23
C GLU A 176 -4.85 -19.73 44.09
N VAL A 177 -3.65 -19.61 43.51
CA VAL A 177 -2.38 -19.85 44.23
C VAL A 177 -2.14 -18.78 45.31
N GLU A 178 -2.41 -17.51 45.04
CA GLU A 178 -2.27 -16.44 46.04
C GLU A 178 -3.26 -16.61 47.20
N LYS A 179 -4.52 -16.98 46.92
CA LYS A 179 -5.49 -17.35 47.97
C LYS A 179 -5.04 -18.59 48.78
N ALA A 180 -4.42 -19.57 48.12
CA ALA A 180 -3.90 -20.77 48.78
C ALA A 180 -2.67 -20.47 49.65
N LYS A 181 -1.78 -19.56 49.21
CA LYS A 181 -0.64 -19.06 49.99
C LYS A 181 -1.09 -18.37 51.27
N ALA A 182 -2.09 -17.48 51.19
CA ALA A 182 -2.61 -16.75 52.35
C ALA A 182 -3.15 -17.67 53.46
N ASN A 183 -3.60 -18.87 53.08
CA ASN A 183 -4.18 -19.86 53.99
C ASN A 183 -3.21 -20.98 54.42
N ALA A 184 -1.97 -21.02 53.92
CA ALA A 184 -1.02 -22.10 54.17
C ALA A 184 -0.34 -22.00 55.54
N LYS A 185 -1.06 -22.37 56.62
CA LYS A 185 -0.58 -22.29 58.01
C LYS A 185 -0.07 -23.63 58.60
N THR A 186 -0.45 -24.77 58.02
CA THR A 186 -0.03 -26.12 58.42
C THR A 186 0.76 -26.82 57.31
N ASP A 187 1.58 -27.81 57.66
CA ASP A 187 2.46 -28.50 56.69
C ASP A 187 1.70 -29.25 55.59
N ASP A 188 0.49 -29.75 55.88
CA ASP A 188 -0.41 -30.32 54.87
C ASP A 188 -0.90 -29.29 53.85
N LEU A 189 -1.12 -28.04 54.29
CA LEU A 189 -1.54 -26.95 53.41
C LEU A 189 -0.38 -26.45 52.55
N LYS A 190 0.85 -26.46 53.07
CA LYS A 190 2.06 -26.17 52.27
C LYS A 190 2.29 -27.24 51.19
N LYS A 191 2.02 -28.52 51.50
CA LYS A 191 2.13 -29.62 50.53
C LYS A 191 1.07 -29.50 49.42
N LYS A 192 -0.17 -29.16 49.77
CA LYS A 192 -1.25 -28.85 48.81
C LYS A 192 -0.96 -27.62 47.94
N LEU A 193 -0.32 -26.60 48.51
CA LEU A 193 0.14 -25.43 47.76
C LEU A 193 1.21 -25.82 46.73
N ALA A 194 2.20 -26.63 47.13
CA ALA A 194 3.22 -27.12 46.22
C ALA A 194 2.62 -27.96 45.06
N ASP A 195 1.63 -28.80 45.37
CA ASP A 195 0.90 -29.58 44.35
C ASP A 195 0.09 -28.68 43.40
N LEU A 196 -0.56 -27.62 43.90
CA LEU A 196 -1.27 -26.62 43.07
C LEU A 196 -0.32 -25.88 42.12
N ILE A 197 0.85 -25.48 42.62
CA ILE A 197 1.88 -24.83 41.81
C ILE A 197 2.39 -25.78 40.72
N ALA A 198 2.71 -27.02 41.08
CA ALA A 198 3.27 -28.00 40.16
C ALA A 198 2.26 -28.52 39.12
N LYS A 199 1.00 -28.76 39.51
CA LYS A 199 -0.02 -29.35 38.63
C LYS A 199 -0.88 -28.34 37.88
N LYS A 200 -1.04 -27.11 38.38
CA LYS A 200 -1.87 -26.09 37.72
C LYS A 200 -1.08 -24.86 37.29
N GLN A 201 -0.24 -24.29 38.15
CA GLN A 201 0.41 -23.02 37.83
C GLN A 201 1.52 -23.17 36.78
N LYS A 202 2.44 -24.12 36.97
CA LYS A 202 3.55 -24.35 36.04
C LYS A 202 3.06 -24.72 34.63
N PRO A 203 2.07 -25.63 34.45
CA PRO A 203 1.50 -25.91 33.14
C PRO A 203 0.75 -24.72 32.52
N ALA A 204 0.10 -23.88 33.34
CA ALA A 204 -0.54 -22.66 32.85
C ALA A 204 0.50 -21.62 32.38
N GLN A 205 1.64 -21.52 33.05
CA GLN A 205 2.77 -20.68 32.64
C GLN A 205 3.43 -21.18 31.36
N ASP A 206 3.71 -22.49 31.28
CA ASP A 206 4.30 -23.10 30.08
C ASP A 206 3.38 -22.95 28.86
N LYS A 207 2.06 -23.09 29.07
CA LYS A 207 1.05 -22.86 28.02
C LYS A 207 0.97 -21.39 27.61
N ALA A 208 1.01 -20.44 28.55
CA ALA A 208 1.02 -19.01 28.24
C ALA A 208 2.28 -18.62 27.45
N ALA A 209 3.46 -19.10 27.87
CA ALA A 209 4.72 -18.86 27.16
C ALA A 209 4.73 -19.45 25.74
N ALA A 210 4.18 -20.65 25.56
CA ALA A 210 4.07 -21.28 24.24
C ALA A 210 3.11 -20.49 23.31
N VAL A 211 1.98 -20.01 23.85
CA VAL A 211 1.01 -19.20 23.10
C VAL A 211 1.58 -17.81 22.79
N GLU A 212 2.35 -17.23 23.70
CA GLU A 212 3.04 -15.95 23.47
C GLU A 212 4.07 -16.06 22.33
N ALA A 213 4.89 -17.11 22.33
CA ALA A 213 5.82 -17.36 21.22
C ALA A 213 5.09 -17.61 19.87
N ALA A 214 3.94 -18.29 19.90
CA ALA A 214 3.10 -18.47 18.72
C ALA A 214 2.47 -17.15 18.23
N PHE A 215 2.06 -16.28 19.16
CA PHE A 215 1.55 -14.94 18.86
C PHE A 215 2.63 -14.04 18.25
N GLU A 216 3.83 -13.99 18.82
CA GLU A 216 4.96 -13.23 18.26
C GLU A 216 5.27 -13.68 16.83
N LYS A 217 5.32 -15.00 16.59
CA LYS A 217 5.54 -15.54 15.24
C LYS A 217 4.43 -15.15 14.26
N ALA A 218 3.17 -15.19 14.69
CA ALA A 218 2.04 -14.77 13.87
C ALA A 218 2.07 -13.25 13.60
N GLN A 219 2.52 -12.45 14.56
CA GLN A 219 2.66 -11.01 14.44
C GLN A 219 3.73 -10.62 13.43
N VAL A 220 4.89 -11.29 13.44
CA VAL A 220 5.94 -11.09 12.44
C VAL A 220 5.43 -11.45 11.04
N ALA A 221 4.77 -12.59 10.89
CA ALA A 221 4.22 -13.01 9.60
C ALA A 221 3.16 -12.05 9.04
N ALA A 222 2.29 -11.49 9.90
CA ALA A 222 1.30 -10.49 9.50
C ALA A 222 1.97 -9.17 9.10
N SER A 223 2.98 -8.72 9.87
CA SER A 223 3.76 -7.52 9.56
C SER A 223 4.50 -7.62 8.22
N ASP A 224 5.06 -8.79 7.90
CA ASP A 224 5.73 -9.06 6.62
C ASP A 224 4.72 -9.01 5.46
N ALA A 225 3.53 -9.60 5.64
CA ALA A 225 2.47 -9.57 4.64
C ALA A 225 1.95 -8.14 4.39
N GLU A 226 1.79 -7.35 5.46
CA GLU A 226 1.43 -5.94 5.37
C GLU A 226 2.49 -5.12 4.61
N GLU A 227 3.78 -5.35 4.92
CA GLU A 227 4.88 -4.68 4.23
C GLU A 227 4.91 -5.02 2.74
N GLN A 228 4.59 -6.26 2.36
CA GLN A 228 4.44 -6.64 0.96
C GLN A 228 3.29 -5.90 0.27
N ARG A 229 2.15 -5.68 0.94
CA ARG A 229 1.05 -4.87 0.39
C ARG A 229 1.47 -3.42 0.18
N ILE A 230 2.16 -2.83 1.16
CA ILE A 230 2.71 -1.47 1.05
C ILE A 230 3.69 -1.40 -0.13
N ARG A 231 4.61 -2.35 -0.25
CA ARG A 231 5.55 -2.44 -1.38
C ARG A 231 4.83 -2.52 -2.73
N ASN A 232 3.81 -3.37 -2.85
CA ASN A 232 3.02 -3.49 -4.08
C ASN A 232 2.30 -2.18 -4.44
N LEU A 233 1.77 -1.46 -3.46
CA LEU A 233 1.17 -0.13 -3.66
C LEU A 233 2.19 0.89 -4.14
N PHE A 234 3.39 0.91 -3.57
CA PHE A 234 4.46 1.82 -3.99
C PHE A 234 4.99 1.50 -5.38
N LEU A 235 5.13 0.23 -5.72
CA LEU A 235 5.51 -0.19 -7.08
C LEU A 235 4.45 0.22 -8.10
N LEU A 236 3.16 0.12 -7.75
CA LEU A 236 2.08 0.57 -8.61
C LEU A 236 2.06 2.11 -8.77
N ALA A 237 2.19 2.85 -7.67
CA ALA A 237 2.00 4.31 -7.67
C ALA A 237 3.24 5.08 -8.12
N PHE A 238 4.43 4.63 -7.71
CA PHE A 238 5.69 5.33 -7.91
C PHE A 238 6.71 4.55 -8.74
N SER A 239 6.38 3.31 -9.15
CA SER A 239 7.31 2.47 -9.93
C SER A 239 8.64 2.19 -9.20
N ARG A 240 8.64 2.28 -7.87
CA ARG A 240 9.81 2.06 -7.02
C ARG A 240 9.43 1.42 -5.69
N GLU A 241 10.43 0.90 -4.99
CA GLU A 241 10.24 0.46 -3.61
C GLU A 241 10.07 1.65 -2.64
N PRO A 242 9.28 1.47 -1.57
CA PRO A 242 9.19 2.46 -0.51
C PRO A 242 10.52 2.57 0.25
N SER A 243 10.85 3.77 0.72
CA SER A 243 11.94 3.95 1.68
C SER A 243 11.52 3.46 3.07
N GLY A 244 12.50 3.24 3.96
CA GLY A 244 12.20 2.84 5.34
C GLY A 244 11.30 3.84 6.08
N SER A 245 11.47 5.15 5.85
CA SER A 245 10.62 6.17 6.46
C SER A 245 9.18 6.15 5.91
N GLU A 246 9.00 5.82 4.63
CA GLU A 246 7.68 5.71 4.00
C GLU A 246 6.91 4.49 4.52
N VAL A 247 7.59 3.36 4.74
CA VAL A 247 6.98 2.18 5.36
C VAL A 247 6.52 2.50 6.78
N LEU A 248 7.35 3.17 7.58
CA LEU A 248 7.00 3.57 8.94
C LEU A 248 5.78 4.51 8.97
N LEU A 249 5.74 5.49 8.06
CA LEU A 249 4.63 6.43 7.97
C LEU A 249 3.33 5.73 7.52
N ALA A 250 3.42 4.77 6.61
CA ALA A 250 2.28 3.96 6.19
C ALA A 250 1.74 3.10 7.35
N ARG A 251 2.61 2.43 8.12
CA ARG A 251 2.22 1.67 9.32
C ARG A 251 1.55 2.55 10.37
N ALA A 252 2.15 3.70 10.68
CA ALA A 252 1.57 4.65 11.62
C ALA A 252 0.18 5.15 11.17
N HIS A 253 -0.07 5.24 9.86
CA HIS A 253 -1.38 5.58 9.33
C HIS A 253 -2.41 4.45 9.44
N LEU A 254 -1.98 3.18 9.33
CA LEU A 254 -2.85 2.01 9.45
C LEU A 254 -3.19 1.71 10.91
N GLU A 255 -2.26 1.91 11.83
CA GLU A 255 -2.46 1.74 13.27
C GLU A 255 -3.25 2.88 13.92
N ARG A 256 -3.37 4.02 13.23
CA ARG A 256 -4.08 5.18 13.76
C ARG A 256 -5.56 4.86 13.94
N GLU A 257 -6.05 5.01 15.16
CA GLU A 257 -7.47 4.96 15.46
C GLU A 257 -8.24 6.02 14.66
N ILE A 258 -9.17 5.55 13.80
CA ILE A 258 -10.06 6.42 13.06
C ILE A 258 -11.29 6.66 13.93
N LYS A 259 -11.34 7.81 14.60
CA LYS A 259 -12.53 8.25 15.36
C LYS A 259 -13.54 8.87 14.40
N ASP A 260 -14.80 8.44 14.47
CA ASP A 260 -15.89 9.09 13.75
C ASP A 260 -16.14 10.50 14.31
N LYS A 261 -16.97 11.31 13.63
CA LYS A 261 -17.38 12.66 14.06
C LYS A 261 -17.97 12.70 15.46
N ASP A 262 -18.48 11.57 15.95
CA ASP A 262 -19.04 11.38 17.29
C ASP A 262 -18.04 10.83 18.33
N GLY A 263 -16.75 10.75 17.99
CA GLY A 263 -15.70 10.30 18.91
C GLY A 263 -15.67 8.79 19.19
N LYS A 264 -16.51 8.00 18.51
CA LYS A 264 -16.46 6.54 18.58
C LYS A 264 -15.38 5.97 17.66
N GLU A 265 -14.64 5.01 18.19
CA GLU A 265 -13.64 4.23 17.45
C GLU A 265 -14.35 3.37 16.37
N LYS A 266 -13.82 3.40 15.14
CA LYS A 266 -14.19 2.50 14.05
C LYS A 266 -13.23 1.32 13.97
#